data_AF-A0A349CWR2-F1
#
_entry.id   AF-A0A349CWR2-F1
#
_cell.length_a   1.000
_cell.length_b   1.000
_cell.length_c   1.000
_cell.angle_alpha   90.00
_cell.angle_beta   90.00
_cell.angle_gamma   90.00
#
_symmetry.space_group_name_H-M   'P 1'
#
loop_
_entity.id
_entity.type
_entity.pdbx_description
1 polymer ?
#
loop_
_entity_poly.entity_id
_entity_poly.type
_entity_poly.pdbx_seq_one_letter_code
_entity_poly.pdbx_strand_id
1 'polypeptide(L)'
;STSGRTAGIRGVNNPSRLTRFADNIQAPVTQSKEVGAQPLVHALAASDVAGGEYWGPRARLRGEPRRGTSSRVTQDREVAARIWEVCEHATGVAWPFAKAAKTKRLRR
;
A
#
# COMPACT_ATOMS: atom_id res chain seq x y z
N SER A 1 11.97 13.58 2.18
CA SER A 1 12.30 12.13 2.08
C SER A 1 12.37 11.58 3.49
N THR A 2 12.14 10.28 3.73
CA THR A 2 12.33 9.68 5.07
C THR A 2 13.58 8.80 5.13
N SER A 3 14.45 8.88 4.12
CA SER A 3 15.64 8.04 3.97
C SER A 3 16.63 8.19 5.13
N GLY A 4 16.80 9.39 5.69
CA GLY A 4 17.65 9.67 6.84
C GLY A 4 17.11 9.11 8.17
N ARG A 5 15.83 8.72 8.22
CA ARG A 5 15.14 8.19 9.41
C ARG A 5 15.19 6.66 9.51
N THR A 6 15.77 6.00 8.51
CA THR A 6 15.85 4.55 8.35
C THR A 6 17.33 4.14 8.54
N ALA A 7 17.58 2.88 8.90
CA ALA A 7 18.95 2.35 8.84
C ALA A 7 19.53 2.48 7.42
N GLY A 8 20.81 2.80 7.32
CA GLY A 8 21.48 2.86 6.01
C GLY A 8 21.74 1.43 5.50
N ILE A 9 21.48 1.18 4.22
CA ILE A 9 21.88 -0.04 3.53
C ILE A 9 22.92 0.35 2.49
N ARG A 10 24.16 -0.12 2.66
CA ARG A 10 25.28 0.22 1.77
C ARG A 10 24.92 -0.16 0.32
N GLY A 11 25.03 0.79 -0.60
CA GLY A 11 24.69 0.60 -2.02
C GLY A 11 23.21 0.79 -2.39
N VAL A 12 22.31 0.93 -1.41
CA VAL A 12 20.87 1.16 -1.67
C VAL A 12 20.41 2.49 -1.07
N ASN A 13 20.73 2.73 0.21
CA ASN A 13 20.36 3.94 0.92
C ASN A 13 21.47 4.30 1.92
N ASN A 14 22.31 5.29 1.59
CA ASN A 14 23.36 5.77 2.49
C ASN A 14 23.17 7.27 2.76
N PRO A 15 22.21 7.66 3.61
CA PRO A 15 21.94 9.07 3.89
C PRO A 15 23.12 9.70 4.63
N SER A 16 23.54 10.87 4.14
CA SER A 16 24.60 11.65 4.78
C SER A 16 24.18 12.12 6.18
N ARG A 17 25.13 12.55 7.01
CA ARG A 17 24.85 13.13 8.34
C ARG A 17 23.90 14.32 8.24
N LEU A 18 24.07 15.18 7.23
CA LEU A 18 23.21 16.33 6.99
C LEU A 18 21.78 15.91 6.61
N THR A 19 21.64 14.90 5.76
CA THR A 19 20.32 14.35 5.38
C THR A 19 19.60 13.77 6.61
N ARG A 20 20.32 13.06 7.49
CA ARG A 20 19.75 12.55 8.74
C ARG A 20 19.27 13.67 9.66
N PHE A 21 20.05 14.75 9.78
CA PHE A 21 19.65 15.92 10.56
C PHE A 21 18.39 16.58 10.00
N ALA A 22 18.37 16.88 8.70
CA ALA A 22 17.22 17.52 8.05
C ALA A 22 15.94 16.66 8.14
N ASP A 23 16.04 15.34 7.88
CA ASP A 23 14.89 14.44 7.96
C ASP A 23 14.38 14.25 9.41
N ASN A 24 15.22 14.49 10.43
CA ASN A 24 14.81 14.46 11.82
C ASN A 24 13.94 15.67 12.23
N ILE A 25 14.01 16.79 11.52
CA ILE A 25 13.08 17.92 11.73
C ILE A 25 11.63 17.48 11.46
N GLN A 26 11.43 16.56 10.51
CA GLN A 26 10.12 16.01 10.16
C GLN A 26 9.65 14.88 11.09
N ALA A 27 10.40 14.58 12.15
CA ALA A 27 10.11 13.47 13.07
C ALA A 27 8.74 13.50 13.74
N PRO A 28 8.21 14.67 14.15
CA PRO A 28 6.91 14.72 14.82
C PRO A 28 5.73 14.33 13.91
N VAL A 29 5.90 14.44 12.59
CA VAL A 29 4.83 14.26 11.59
C VAL A 29 5.00 13.00 10.74
N THR A 30 6.20 12.43 10.65
CA THR A 30 6.49 11.25 9.82
C THR A 30 7.19 10.13 10.57
N GLN A 31 7.10 8.90 10.05
CA GLN A 31 7.79 7.72 10.59
C GLN A 31 8.85 7.17 9.63
N SER A 32 9.73 6.30 10.12
CA SER A 32 10.73 5.61 9.29
C SER A 32 10.06 4.63 8.33
N LYS A 33 10.82 4.05 7.39
CA LYS A 33 10.27 3.09 6.44
C LYS A 33 9.81 1.80 7.13
N GLU A 34 10.55 1.34 8.13
CA GLU A 34 10.26 0.12 8.89
C GLU A 34 8.96 0.25 9.67
N VAL A 35 8.80 1.35 10.41
CA VAL A 35 7.54 1.64 11.14
C VAL A 35 6.41 1.92 10.15
N GLY A 36 6.72 2.61 9.04
CA GLY A 36 5.81 2.86 7.93
C GLY A 36 5.21 1.61 7.31
N ALA A 37 5.95 0.49 7.33
CA ALA A 37 5.51 -0.78 6.78
C ALA A 37 4.59 -1.57 7.72
N GLN A 38 4.55 -1.25 9.02
CA GLN A 38 3.78 -2.03 10.00
C GLN A 38 2.30 -2.18 9.64
N PRO A 39 1.56 -1.14 9.18
CA PRO A 39 0.16 -1.31 8.80
C PRO A 39 -0.03 -2.28 7.64
N LEU A 40 0.91 -2.33 6.69
CA LEU A 40 0.87 -3.28 5.57
C LEU A 40 1.09 -4.71 6.04
N VAL A 41 2.10 -4.92 6.90
CA VAL A 41 2.39 -6.24 7.47
C VAL A 41 1.22 -6.73 8.31
N HIS A 42 0.64 -5.85 9.13
CA HIS A 42 -0.54 -6.17 9.94
C HIS A 42 -1.73 -6.56 9.05
N ALA A 43 -2.07 -5.74 8.05
CA ALA A 43 -3.18 -6.03 7.13
C ALA A 43 -3.00 -7.34 6.34
N LEU A 44 -1.76 -7.78 6.12
CA LEU A 44 -1.45 -9.01 5.40
C LEU A 44 -1.49 -10.27 6.29
N ALA A 45 -1.02 -10.16 7.52
CA ALA A 45 -0.64 -11.33 8.34
C ALA A 45 -1.43 -11.48 9.64
N ALA A 46 -2.11 -10.43 10.13
CA ALA A 46 -2.81 -10.50 11.40
C ALA A 46 -4.11 -11.30 11.28
N SER A 47 -4.38 -12.15 12.28
CA SER A 47 -5.52 -13.07 12.28
C SER A 47 -6.88 -12.38 12.49
N ASP A 48 -6.87 -11.14 12.98
CA ASP A 48 -8.04 -10.31 13.25
C ASP A 48 -8.43 -9.41 12.06
N VAL A 49 -7.71 -9.51 10.93
CA VAL A 49 -7.99 -8.73 9.72
C VAL A 49 -8.94 -9.46 8.80
N ALA A 50 -9.96 -8.75 8.32
CA ALA A 50 -10.92 -9.26 7.34
C ALA A 50 -10.70 -8.65 5.95
N GLY A 51 -11.12 -9.38 4.91
CA GLY A 51 -11.08 -8.90 3.53
C GLY A 51 -11.94 -7.63 3.33
N GLY A 52 -11.40 -6.67 2.60
CA GLY A 52 -12.07 -5.39 2.31
C GLY A 52 -11.88 -4.32 3.38
N GLU A 53 -11.13 -4.59 4.45
CA GLU A 53 -10.77 -3.58 5.45
C GLU A 53 -9.68 -2.62 4.95
N TYR A 54 -9.71 -1.40 5.49
CA TYR A 54 -8.70 -0.38 5.24
C TYR A 54 -7.85 -0.18 6.50
N TRP A 55 -6.56 -0.43 6.38
CA TRP A 55 -5.60 -0.34 7.49
C TRP A 55 -4.53 0.70 7.19
N GLY A 56 -4.20 1.49 8.20
CA GLY A 56 -3.20 2.55 8.08
C GLY A 56 -2.66 2.97 9.44
N PRO A 57 -1.72 3.92 9.45
CA PRO A 57 -1.23 4.48 10.70
C PRO A 57 -2.32 5.30 11.40
N ARG A 58 -2.40 5.19 12.72
CA ARG A 58 -3.43 5.86 13.55
C ARG A 58 -3.61 7.36 13.25
N ALA A 59 -2.55 8.09 12.92
CA ALA A 59 -2.56 9.53 12.67
C ALA A 59 -2.16 9.89 11.23
N ARG A 60 -2.76 9.23 10.22
CA ARG A 60 -2.60 9.43 8.75
C ARG A 60 -1.19 9.19 8.18
N LEU A 61 -0.17 9.77 8.79
CA LEU A 61 1.24 9.66 8.39
C LEU A 61 2.10 8.89 9.41
N ARG A 62 1.59 8.69 10.64
CA ARG A 62 2.34 8.03 11.71
C ARG A 62 1.47 7.32 12.74
N GLY A 63 2.11 6.44 13.52
CA GLY A 63 1.51 5.73 14.63
C GLY A 63 1.24 4.27 14.31
N GLU A 64 0.77 3.54 15.33
CA GLU A 64 0.47 2.12 15.26
C GLU A 64 -0.55 1.77 14.15
N PRO A 65 -0.49 0.54 13.61
CA PRO A 65 -1.52 0.02 12.72
C PRO A 65 -2.89 0.14 13.36
N ARG A 66 -3.83 0.74 12.64
CA ARG A 66 -5.22 0.87 13.06
C ARG A 66 -6.14 0.75 11.87
N ARG A 67 -7.26 0.07 12.07
CA ARG A 67 -8.36 0.08 11.11
C ARG A 67 -8.89 1.51 10.94
N GLY A 68 -8.96 1.96 9.70
CA GLY A 68 -9.46 3.27 9.33
C GLY A 68 -10.65 3.17 8.39
N THR A 69 -11.20 4.34 8.05
CA THR A 69 -12.22 4.48 7.03
C THR A 69 -11.58 5.06 5.78
N SER A 70 -11.70 4.38 4.65
CA SER A 70 -11.23 4.89 3.36
C SER A 70 -12.12 6.04 2.87
N SER A 71 -11.72 6.73 1.81
CA SER A 71 -12.55 7.80 1.24
C SER A 71 -13.83 7.24 0.62
N ARG A 72 -14.94 8.01 0.66
CA ARG A 72 -16.25 7.60 0.14
C ARG A 72 -16.18 7.10 -1.32
N VAL A 73 -15.41 7.78 -2.16
CA VAL A 73 -15.23 7.40 -3.58
C VAL A 73 -14.63 6.00 -3.75
N THR A 74 -13.78 5.55 -2.82
CA THR A 74 -13.20 4.20 -2.85
C THR A 74 -14.15 3.11 -2.34
N GLN A 75 -15.26 3.50 -1.71
CA GLN A 75 -16.29 2.60 -1.21
C GLN A 75 -17.50 2.52 -2.15
N ASP A 76 -17.56 3.39 -3.17
CA ASP A 76 -18.61 3.40 -4.17
C ASP A 76 -18.46 2.18 -5.09
N ARG A 77 -19.48 1.30 -5.06
CA ARG A 77 -19.48 0.05 -5.82
C ARG A 77 -19.64 0.27 -7.32
N GLU A 78 -20.35 1.32 -7.74
CA GLU A 78 -20.50 1.62 -9.16
C GLU A 78 -19.19 2.15 -9.73
N VAL A 79 -18.51 3.03 -8.99
CA VAL A 79 -17.16 3.51 -9.36
C VAL A 79 -16.19 2.33 -9.43
N ALA A 80 -16.17 1.45 -8.43
CA ALA A 80 -15.31 0.28 -8.40
C ALA A 80 -15.57 -0.66 -9.61
N ALA A 81 -16.84 -0.92 -9.94
CA ALA A 81 -17.21 -1.76 -11.07
C ALA A 81 -16.74 -1.16 -12.41
N ARG A 82 -16.95 0.15 -12.62
CA ARG A 82 -16.48 0.85 -13.83
C ARG A 82 -14.96 0.80 -13.97
N ILE A 83 -14.22 1.02 -12.89
CA ILE A 83 -12.75 0.94 -12.90
C ILE A 83 -12.31 -0.50 -13.23
N TRP A 84 -12.98 -1.49 -12.65
CA TRP A 84 -12.67 -2.90 -12.92
C TRP A 84 -12.83 -3.25 -14.40
N GLU A 85 -13.95 -2.88 -15.02
CA GLU A 85 -14.22 -3.11 -16.45
C GLU A 85 -13.13 -2.48 -17.34
N VAL A 86 -12.71 -1.24 -17.02
CA VAL A 86 -11.62 -0.57 -17.73
C VAL A 86 -10.30 -1.33 -17.56
N CYS A 87 -9.99 -1.83 -16.36
CA CYS A 87 -8.80 -2.63 -16.11
C CYS A 87 -8.82 -3.95 -16.91
N GLU A 88 -9.96 -4.66 -16.96
CA GLU A 88 -10.09 -5.89 -17.73
C GLU A 88 -9.94 -5.63 -19.23
N HIS A 89 -10.56 -4.56 -19.75
CA HIS A 89 -10.43 -4.16 -21.14
C HIS A 89 -8.98 -3.76 -21.49
N ALA A 90 -8.34 -2.94 -20.65
CA ALA A 90 -6.99 -2.45 -20.88
C ALA A 90 -5.93 -3.57 -20.82
N THR A 91 -6.15 -4.59 -19.97
CA THR A 91 -5.21 -5.71 -19.80
C THR A 91 -5.56 -6.92 -20.66
N GLY A 92 -6.79 -7.00 -21.18
CA GLY A 92 -7.33 -8.20 -21.84
C GLY A 92 -7.49 -9.40 -20.89
N VAL A 93 -7.46 -9.17 -19.57
CA VAL A 93 -7.54 -10.21 -18.55
C VAL A 93 -8.86 -10.08 -17.79
N ALA A 94 -9.69 -11.12 -17.83
CA ALA A 94 -10.95 -11.18 -17.10
C ALA A 94 -10.80 -11.88 -15.74
N TRP A 95 -11.54 -11.41 -14.75
CA TRP A 95 -11.68 -12.04 -13.45
C TRP A 95 -12.95 -12.90 -13.36
N PRO A 96 -12.92 -14.05 -12.66
CA PRO A 96 -11.76 -14.64 -11.99
C PRO A 96 -10.71 -15.13 -12.99
N PHE A 97 -9.43 -14.99 -12.63
CA PHE A 97 -8.30 -15.32 -13.52
C PHE A 97 -8.33 -16.77 -14.05
N ALA A 98 -9.02 -17.69 -13.35
CA ALA A 98 -9.28 -19.05 -13.81
C ALA A 98 -10.09 -19.12 -15.13
N LYS A 99 -11.00 -18.17 -15.38
CA LYS A 99 -11.71 -18.04 -16.66
C LYS A 99 -10.81 -17.44 -17.75
N ALA A 100 -10.00 -16.43 -17.44
CA ALA A 100 -9.08 -15.81 -18.41
C ALA A 100 -8.02 -16.79 -18.96
N ALA A 101 -7.50 -17.69 -18.11
CA ALA A 101 -6.55 -18.72 -18.54
C ALA A 101 -7.16 -19.72 -19.56
N LYS A 102 -8.45 -20.06 -19.43
CA LYS A 102 -9.16 -20.93 -20.38
C LYS A 102 -9.43 -20.25 -21.71
N THR A 103 -9.91 -19.01 -21.70
CA THR A 103 -10.21 -18.24 -22.93
C THR A 103 -8.96 -18.04 -23.80
N LYS A 104 -7.79 -17.82 -23.18
CA LYS A 104 -6.52 -17.69 -23.91
C LYS A 104 -6.05 -19.01 -24.57
N ARG A 105 -6.43 -20.18 -24.02
CA ARG A 105 -6.11 -21.50 -24.60
C ARG A 105 -7.01 -21.88 -25.78
N LEU A 106 -8.25 -21.40 -25.81
CA LEU A 106 -9.22 -21.69 -26.89
C LEU A 106 -9.00 -20.84 -28.16
N ARG A 107 -8.23 -19.75 -28.05
CA ARG A 107 -7.92 -18.82 -29.14
C ARG A 107 -6.52 -19.02 -29.75
N ARG A 108 -5.80 -20.06 -29.33
CA ARG A 108 -4.52 -20.51 -29.90
C ARG A 108 -4.74 -21.82 -30.63
#